data_AF-A0A969L080-F1
#
_entry.id   AF-A0A969L080-F1
#
_cell.length_a   1.000
_cell.length_b   1.000
_cell.length_c   1.000
_cell.angle_alpha   90.00
_cell.angle_beta   90.00
_cell.angle_gamma   90.00
#
_symmetry.space_group_name_H-M   'P 1'
#
loop_
_entity.id
_entity.type
_entity.pdbx_description
1 polymer ?
#
loop_
_entity_poly.entity_id
_entity_poly.type
_entity_poly.pdbx_seq_one_letter_code
_entity_poly.pdbx_strand_id
1 'polypeptide(L)'
;MTPPESDVLSGITRDIILHVMQDTAHPVTETPIPIDLSLYEEVFISSTSMHVLPITQIDGQPIGSGQVGPITRLAMVRFNQHYQQVMTQAVRA
;
A
#
# COMPACT_ATOMS: atom_id res chain seq x y z
N MET A 1 -4.45 6.89 1.47
CA MET A 1 -4.24 7.89 0.40
C MET A 1 -2.89 7.62 -0.27
N THR A 2 -2.71 8.05 -1.52
CA THR A 2 -1.46 7.99 -2.28
C THR A 2 -1.36 9.24 -3.16
N PRO A 3 -0.16 9.74 -3.53
CA PRO A 3 -0.06 10.90 -4.42
C PRO A 3 -0.71 10.63 -5.79
N PRO A 4 -1.22 11.65 -6.49
CA PRO A 4 -1.74 11.50 -7.85
C PRO A 4 -0.63 11.06 -8.82
N GLU A 5 -0.98 10.29 -9.85
CA GLU A 5 -0.01 9.83 -10.87
C GLU A 5 0.68 10.96 -11.64
N SER A 6 0.12 12.17 -11.64
CA SER A 6 0.78 13.34 -12.23
C SER A 6 2.07 13.74 -11.50
N ASP A 7 2.23 13.32 -10.24
CA ASP A 7 3.27 13.80 -9.34
C ASP A 7 4.32 12.71 -9.03
N VAL A 8 4.04 11.45 -9.36
CA VAL A 8 4.88 10.28 -9.06
C VAL A 8 4.88 9.29 -10.22
N LEU A 9 5.79 8.31 -10.18
CA LEU A 9 5.75 7.20 -11.14
C LEU A 9 4.42 6.42 -10.99
N SER A 10 3.69 6.26 -12.10
CA SER A 10 2.55 5.34 -12.22
C SER A 10 3.06 3.90 -12.09
N GLY A 11 2.99 3.37 -10.87
CA GLY A 11 3.62 2.11 -10.50
C GLY A 11 2.64 0.94 -10.54
N ILE A 12 2.95 -0.10 -11.31
CA ILE A 12 2.09 -1.29 -11.44
C ILE A 12 1.69 -1.89 -10.07
N THR A 13 2.62 -2.00 -9.12
CA THR A 13 2.31 -2.49 -7.76
C THR A 13 1.31 -1.59 -7.04
N ARG A 14 1.45 -0.26 -7.17
CA ARG A 14 0.51 0.71 -6.60
C ARG A 14 -0.88 0.54 -7.21
N ASP A 15 -0.97 0.40 -8.53
CA ASP A 15 -2.26 0.27 -9.22
C ASP A 15 -2.99 -1.00 -8.81
N ILE A 16 -2.25 -2.12 -8.65
CA ILE A 16 -2.81 -3.36 -8.09
C ILE A 16 -3.30 -3.12 -6.66
N ILE A 17 -2.55 -2.40 -5.81
CA ILE A 17 -2.99 -2.07 -4.44
C ILE A 17 -4.29 -1.25 -4.47
N LEU A 18 -4.38 -0.22 -5.33
CA LEU A 18 -5.61 0.58 -5.49
C LEU A 18 -6.78 -0.32 -5.89
N HIS A 19 -6.58 -1.19 -6.86
CA HIS A 19 -7.59 -2.14 -7.35
C HIS A 19 -8.07 -3.09 -6.25
N VAL A 20 -7.16 -3.78 -5.55
CA VAL A 20 -7.56 -4.79 -4.54
C VAL A 20 -8.12 -4.18 -3.26
N MET A 21 -7.89 -2.88 -3.03
CA MET A 21 -8.41 -2.15 -1.87
C MET A 21 -9.75 -1.45 -2.15
N GLN A 22 -10.13 -1.26 -3.42
CA GLN A 22 -11.34 -0.52 -3.82
C GLN A 22 -12.63 -1.09 -3.20
N ASP A 23 -12.71 -2.42 -3.06
CA ASP A 23 -13.89 -3.14 -2.57
C ASP A 23 -13.84 -3.41 -1.05
N THR A 24 -12.90 -2.79 -0.34
CA THR A 24 -12.79 -2.90 1.11
C THR A 24 -13.50 -1.73 1.79
N ALA A 25 -13.66 -1.81 3.12
CA ALA A 25 -14.11 -0.67 3.91
C ALA A 25 -13.10 0.51 3.95
N HIS A 26 -11.94 0.36 3.29
CA HIS A 26 -10.83 1.32 3.29
C HIS A 26 -10.38 1.63 1.85
N PRO A 27 -11.26 2.21 1.00
CA PRO A 27 -10.87 2.60 -0.34
C PRO A 27 -9.73 3.63 -0.31
N VAL A 28 -8.79 3.51 -1.24
CA VAL A 28 -7.62 4.39 -1.30
C VAL A 28 -7.94 5.58 -2.19
N THR A 29 -7.69 6.79 -1.68
CA THR A 29 -7.83 8.04 -2.43
C THR A 29 -6.50 8.51 -3.00
N GLU A 30 -6.54 9.03 -4.23
CA GLU A 30 -5.42 9.73 -4.84
C GLU A 30 -5.49 11.22 -4.48
N THR A 31 -4.54 11.69 -3.67
CA THR A 31 -4.47 13.08 -3.20
C THR A 31 -3.03 13.40 -2.79
N PRO A 32 -2.58 14.65 -2.95
CA PRO A 32 -1.32 15.09 -2.36
C PRO A 32 -1.26 14.72 -0.88
N ILE A 33 -0.10 14.22 -0.45
CA ILE A 33 0.15 13.75 0.92
C ILE A 33 0.90 14.85 1.69
N PRO A 34 0.30 15.43 2.75
CA PRO A 34 1.02 16.32 3.66
C PRO A 34 2.23 15.66 4.31
N ILE A 35 3.30 16.41 4.53
CA ILE A 35 4.55 15.88 5.16
C ILE A 35 4.39 15.63 6.67
N ASP A 36 3.38 16.22 7.31
CA ASP A 36 3.14 16.08 8.75
C ASP A 36 2.79 14.64 9.13
N LEU A 37 3.75 13.93 9.74
CA LEU A 37 3.62 12.53 10.15
C LEU A 37 2.53 12.30 11.20
N SER A 38 2.15 13.33 11.95
CA SER A 38 1.12 13.21 13.00
C SER A 38 -0.28 12.94 12.44
N LEU A 39 -0.47 13.13 11.13
CA LEU A 39 -1.72 12.88 10.42
C LEU A 39 -1.94 11.40 10.05
N TYR A 40 -0.94 10.54 10.26
CA TYR A 40 -0.98 9.15 9.81
C TYR A 40 -0.86 8.16 10.97
N GLU A 41 -1.79 7.19 11.00
CA GLU A 41 -1.70 6.03 11.90
C GLU A 41 -0.86 4.90 11.30
N GLU A 42 -0.79 4.84 9.97
CA GLU A 42 -0.10 3.79 9.22
C GLU A 42 0.51 4.35 7.92
N VAL A 43 1.70 3.87 7.56
CA VAL A 43 2.35 4.18 6.27
C VAL A 43 2.98 2.90 5.73
N PHE A 44 3.00 2.75 4.40
CA PHE A 44 3.76 1.73 3.71
C PHE A 44 4.32 2.28 2.40
N ILE A 45 5.34 1.62 1.85
CA ILE A 45 5.81 1.85 0.49
C ILE A 45 5.51 0.63 -0.38
N SER A 46 5.44 0.83 -1.69
CA SER A 46 5.19 -0.26 -2.64
C SER A 46 6.24 -0.33 -3.75
N SER A 47 6.66 -1.54 -4.08
CA SER A 47 7.54 -1.82 -5.23
C SER A 47 7.32 -3.22 -5.76
N THR A 48 7.80 -3.51 -6.98
CA THR A 48 7.73 -4.86 -7.55
C THR A 48 8.44 -5.90 -6.68
N SER A 49 9.59 -5.54 -6.08
CA SER A 49 10.39 -6.47 -5.28
C SER A 49 9.88 -6.66 -3.85
N MET A 50 9.25 -5.63 -3.26
CA MET A 50 8.85 -5.64 -1.85
C MET A 50 7.33 -5.71 -1.64
N HIS A 51 6.54 -5.65 -2.72
CA HIS A 51 5.08 -5.63 -2.69
C HIS A 51 4.55 -4.47 -1.84
N VAL A 52 3.98 -4.76 -0.67
CA VAL A 52 3.54 -3.79 0.36
C VAL A 52 4.50 -3.91 1.53
N LEU A 53 5.31 -2.87 1.78
CA LEU A 53 6.29 -2.83 2.86
C LEU A 53 5.88 -1.79 3.92
N PRO A 54 5.49 -2.21 5.14
CA PRO A 54 5.14 -1.30 6.22
C PRO A 54 6.31 -0.41 6.64
N ILE A 55 6.02 0.86 6.92
CA ILE A 55 6.95 1.80 7.55
C ILE A 55 6.38 2.15 8.93
N THR A 56 7.09 1.76 9.99
CA THR A 56 6.64 1.98 11.37
C THR A 56 7.30 3.21 12.01
N GLN A 57 8.35 3.75 11.39
CA GLN A 57 9.13 4.87 11.90
C GLN A 57 9.75 5.65 10.74
N ILE A 58 9.80 6.98 10.83
CA ILE A 58 10.53 7.88 9.92
C ILE A 58 11.37 8.81 10.80
N ASP A 59 12.68 8.94 10.49
CA ASP A 59 13.62 9.80 11.22
C ASP A 59 13.61 9.61 12.75
N GLY A 60 13.48 8.35 13.19
CA GLY A 60 13.41 8.02 14.61
C GLY A 60 12.06 8.31 15.28
N GLN A 61 11.08 8.87 14.56
CA GLN A 61 9.73 9.13 15.06
C GLN A 61 8.77 7.99 14.68
N PRO A 62 8.09 7.35 15.65
CA PRO A 62 7.12 6.31 15.35
C PRO A 62 5.92 6.89 14.59
N ILE A 63 5.41 6.13 13.62
CA ILE A 63 4.14 6.44 12.94
C ILE A 63 3.02 5.78 13.74
N GLY A 64 2.02 6.57 14.17
CA GLY A 64 0.93 6.09 15.01
C GLY A 64 1.43 5.32 16.24
N SER A 65 1.11 4.03 16.32
CA SER A 65 1.53 3.14 17.41
C SER A 65 2.97 2.62 17.31
N GLY A 66 3.69 2.91 16.22
CA GLY A 66 5.01 2.33 15.93
C GLY A 66 4.95 0.83 15.57
N GLN A 67 3.76 0.29 15.34
CA GLN A 67 3.52 -1.08 14.92
C GLN A 67 2.85 -1.11 13.55
N VAL A 68 2.97 -2.23 12.84
CA VAL A 68 2.19 -2.44 11.61
C VAL A 68 0.71 -2.42 12.00
N GLY A 69 -0.10 -1.60 11.33
CA GLY A 69 -1.52 -1.49 11.63
C GLY A 69 -2.41 -2.43 10.79
N PRO A 70 -3.72 -2.48 11.11
CA PRO A 70 -4.67 -3.36 10.42
C PRO A 70 -4.86 -3.03 8.94
N ILE A 71 -4.80 -1.77 8.51
CA ILE A 71 -5.06 -1.39 7.10
C ILE A 71 -3.88 -1.83 6.23
N THR A 72 -2.66 -1.64 6.71
CA THR A 72 -1.43 -2.09 6.04
C THR A 72 -1.41 -3.61 5.94
N ARG A 73 -1.75 -4.33 7.02
CA ARG A 73 -1.91 -5.80 6.98
C ARG A 73 -2.96 -6.23 5.97
N LEU A 74 -4.09 -5.54 5.91
CA LEU A 74 -5.13 -5.82 4.93
C LEU A 74 -4.60 -5.65 3.49
N ALA A 75 -3.89 -4.55 3.20
CA ALA A 75 -3.27 -4.33 1.89
C ALA A 75 -2.25 -5.42 1.53
N MET A 76 -1.40 -5.83 2.48
CA MET A 76 -0.46 -6.95 2.28
C MET A 76 -1.19 -8.25 1.93
N VAL A 77 -2.24 -8.59 2.67
CA VAL A 77 -3.03 -9.80 2.43
C VAL A 77 -3.72 -9.75 1.07
N ARG A 78 -4.40 -8.65 0.76
CA ARG A 78 -5.14 -8.47 -0.51
C ARG A 78 -4.20 -8.52 -1.71
N PHE A 79 -3.07 -7.83 -1.64
CA PHE A 79 -2.07 -7.84 -2.70
C PHE A 79 -1.50 -9.25 -2.91
N ASN A 80 -1.07 -9.93 -1.84
CA ASN A 80 -0.48 -11.26 -1.95
C ASN A 80 -1.50 -12.29 -2.47
N GLN A 81 -2.76 -12.21 -2.07
CA GLN A 81 -3.83 -13.05 -2.62
C GLN A 81 -3.98 -12.85 -4.13
N HIS A 82 -4.05 -11.61 -4.59
CA HIS A 82 -4.15 -11.28 -6.01
C HIS A 82 -2.92 -11.76 -6.79
N TYR A 83 -1.71 -11.51 -6.27
CA TYR A 83 -0.46 -11.95 -6.86
C TYR A 83 -0.42 -13.48 -7.05
N GLN A 84 -0.80 -14.25 -6.03
CA GLN A 84 -0.83 -15.72 -6.10
C GLN A 84 -1.88 -16.23 -7.10
N GLN A 85 -3.04 -15.57 -7.19
CA GLN A 85 -4.07 -15.89 -8.17
C GLN A 85 -3.55 -15.72 -9.60
N VAL A 86 -2.95 -14.57 -9.91
CA VAL A 86 -2.37 -14.28 -11.22
C VAL A 86 -1.25 -15.25 -11.57
N MET A 87 -0.32 -15.49 -10.64
CA MET A 87 0.79 -16.43 -10.87
C MET A 87 0.32 -17.87 -11.09
N THR A 88 -0.70 -18.31 -10.34
CA THR A 88 -1.27 -19.66 -10.53
C THR A 88 -1.94 -19.81 -11.89
N GLN A 89 -2.64 -18.77 -12.38
CA GLN A 89 -3.26 -18.79 -13.69
C GLN A 89 -2.21 -18.78 -14.81
N ALA A 90 -1.15 -17.99 -14.67
CA ALA A 90 -0.05 -17.91 -15.64
C ALA A 90 0.69 -19.24 -15.81
N VAL A 91 0.79 -20.06 -14.76
CA VAL A 91 1.44 -21.40 -14.81
C VAL A 91 0.53 -22.47 -15.43
N ARG A 92 -0.78 -22.24 -15.51
CA ARG A 92 -1.76 -23.18 -16.08
C ARG A 92 -2.11 -22.90 -17.55
N ALA A 93 -1.61 -21.79 -18.11
CA ALA A 93 -1.77 -21.43 -19.53
C ALA A 93 -0.58 -21.91 -20.35
#